data_AF-A0A1F2RBN0-F1
#
_entry.id   AF-A0A1F2RBN0-F1
#
_cell.length_a   1.000
_cell.length_b   1.000
_cell.length_c   1.000
_cell.angle_alpha   90.00
_cell.angle_beta   90.00
_cell.angle_gamma   90.00
#
_symmetry.space_group_name_H-M   'P 1'
#
loop_
_entity.id
_entity.type
_entity.pdbx_description
1 polymer ?
#
loop_
_entity_poly.entity_id
_entity_poly.type
_entity_poly.pdbx_seq_one_letter_code
_entity_poly.pdbx_strand_id
1 'polypeptide(L)' 'MELVEEPDDKSNSIPIARCRELLGDEAEALTDQEVALIRRHAETMACVVVEMYLEHARIPE' A
#
# COMPACT_ATOMS: atom_id res chain seq x y z
N MET A 1 14.93 21.43 -3.84
CA MET A 1 14.44 20.24 -3.12
C MET A 1 14.91 19.06 -3.91
N GLU A 2 15.88 18.31 -3.38
CA GLU A 2 16.28 17.03 -3.97
C GLU A 2 15.03 16.13 -4.01
N LEU A 3 14.70 15.63 -5.19
CA LEU A 3 13.77 14.52 -5.32
C LEU A 3 14.49 13.32 -4.70
N VAL A 4 14.20 13.06 -3.43
CA VAL A 4 14.65 11.84 -2.77
C VAL A 4 14.00 10.70 -3.55
N GLU A 5 14.79 10.01 -4.36
CA GLU A 5 14.38 8.74 -4.95
C GLU A 5 14.14 7.80 -3.76
N GLU A 6 12.87 7.59 -3.43
CA GLU A 6 12.48 6.60 -2.44
C GLU A 6 13.06 5.25 -2.89
N PRO A 7 13.78 4.53 -2.01
CA PRO A 7 14.35 3.25 -2.35
C PRO A 7 13.21 2.36 -2.83
N ASP A 8 13.43 1.68 -3.95
CA ASP A 8 12.51 0.70 -4.54
C ASP A 8 12.13 -0.33 -3.47
N ASP A 9 11.06 -0.05 -2.71
CA ASP A 9 10.54 -0.82 -1.58
C ASP A 9 9.84 -2.10 -2.06
N LYS A 10 10.27 -2.62 -3.20
CA LYS A 10 9.85 -3.92 -3.76
C LYS A 10 10.09 -5.07 -2.80
N SER A 11 10.96 -4.89 -1.80
CA SER A 11 11.29 -5.94 -0.82
C SER A 11 10.24 -6.07 0.29
N ASN A 12 9.50 -5.01 0.63
CA ASN A 12 8.42 -5.05 1.64
C ASN A 12 7.00 -5.07 1.03
N SER A 13 6.87 -4.87 -0.28
CA SER A 13 5.60 -4.94 -0.98
C SER A 13 4.98 -6.35 -0.89
N ILE A 14 3.68 -6.42 -0.64
CA ILE A 14 2.96 -7.68 -0.54
C ILE A 14 3.05 -8.42 -1.90
N PRO A 15 3.41 -9.72 -1.93
CA PRO A 15 3.40 -10.48 -3.18
C PRO A 15 2.01 -10.49 -3.84
N ILE A 16 1.94 -10.45 -5.18
CA ILE A 16 0.65 -10.45 -5.91
C ILE A 16 -0.23 -11.63 -5.50
N ALA A 17 0.34 -12.82 -5.32
CA ALA A 17 -0.40 -13.99 -4.85
C ALA A 17 -1.07 -13.74 -3.49
N ARG A 18 -0.36 -13.11 -2.56
CA ARG A 18 -0.91 -12.75 -1.25
C ARG A 18 -1.96 -11.64 -1.34
N CYS A 19 -1.79 -10.71 -2.28
CA CYS A 19 -2.79 -9.67 -2.53
C CYS A 19 -4.09 -10.28 -3.11
N ARG A 20 -3.98 -11.27 -4.01
CA ARG A 20 -5.13 -12.04 -4.52
C ARG A 20 -5.87 -12.77 -3.40
N GLU A 21 -5.14 -13.42 -2.48
CA GLU A 21 -5.75 -14.08 -1.32
C GLU A 21 -6.53 -13.10 -0.44
N LEU A 22 -6.03 -11.88 -0.24
CA LEU A 22 -6.69 -10.85 0.56
C LEU A 22 -7.94 -10.26 -0.11
N LEU A 23 -7.90 -10.13 -1.44
CA LEU A 23 -9.03 -9.69 -2.26
C LEU A 23 -10.12 -10.77 -2.41
N GLY A 24 -9.77 -12.05 -2.24
CA GLY A 24 -10.71 -13.15 -2.30
C GLY A 24 -11.40 -13.24 -3.66
N ASP A 25 -12.72 -13.43 -3.65
CA ASP A 25 -13.54 -13.63 -4.86
C ASP A 25 -13.42 -12.45 -5.85
N GLU A 26 -13.16 -11.23 -5.37
CA GLU A 26 -12.97 -10.06 -6.24
C GLU A 26 -11.73 -10.19 -7.12
N ALA A 27 -10.71 -10.94 -6.70
CA ALA A 27 -9.49 -11.17 -7.48
C ALA A 27 -9.69 -12.09 -8.68
N GLU A 28 -10.77 -12.89 -8.72
CA GLU A 28 -11.02 -13.82 -9.83
C GLU A 28 -11.31 -13.06 -11.13
N ALA A 29 -11.94 -11.89 -11.04
CA ALA A 29 -12.25 -11.03 -12.17
C ALA A 29 -11.07 -10.12 -12.60
N LEU A 30 -9.96 -10.14 -11.86
CA LEU A 30 -8.86 -9.19 -12.02
C LEU A 30 -7.61 -9.85 -12.62
N THR A 31 -6.99 -9.13 -13.54
CA THR A 31 -5.66 -9.44 -14.05
C THR A 31 -4.59 -9.15 -12.99
N ASP A 32 -3.41 -9.77 -13.13
CA ASP A 32 -2.28 -9.49 -12.23
C ASP A 32 -1.87 -8.01 -12.27
N GLN A 33 -2.08 -7.33 -13.40
CA GLN A 33 -1.80 -5.91 -13.54
C GLN A 33 -2.78 -5.05 -12.74
N GLU A 34 -4.07 -5.39 -12.75
CA GLU A 34 -5.08 -4.70 -11.93
C GLU A 34 -4.84 -4.96 -10.43
N VAL A 35 -4.50 -6.19 -10.06
CA VAL A 35 -4.12 -6.51 -8.67
C VAL A 35 -2.87 -5.73 -8.25
N ALA A 36 -1.88 -5.58 -9.12
CA ALA A 36 -0.68 -4.80 -8.82
C ALA A 36 -0.99 -3.30 -8.63
N LEU A 37 -1.95 -2.75 -9.38
CA LEU A 37 -2.42 -1.37 -9.21
C LEU A 37 -3.14 -1.19 -7.88
N ILE A 38 -4.04 -2.10 -7.53
CA ILE A 38 -4.76 -2.10 -6.25
C ILE A 38 -3.76 -2.19 -5.09
N ARG A 39 -2.80 -3.11 -5.17
CA ARG A 39 -1.73 -3.24 -4.17
C ARG A 39 -1.01 -1.92 -3.95
N ARG A 40 -0.54 -1.27 -5.03
CA ARG A 40 0.19 0.00 -4.94
C ARG A 40 -0.65 1.10 -4.30
N HIS A 41 -1.94 1.13 -4.64
CA HIS A 41 -2.87 2.10 -4.05
C HIS A 41 -3.07 1.82 -2.55
N ALA A 42 -3.25 0.56 -2.16
CA ALA A 42 -3.39 0.15 -0.77
C ALA A 42 -2.14 0.47 0.07
N GLU A 43 -0.94 0.26 -0.48
CA GLU A 43 0.33 0.64 0.14
C GLU A 43 0.40 2.15 0.40
N THR A 44 0.01 2.95 -0.59
CA THR A 44 -0.06 4.42 -0.44
C THR A 44 -1.04 4.82 0.67
N MET A 45 -2.23 4.22 0.67
CA MET A 45 -3.24 4.48 1.69
C MET A 45 -2.79 4.07 3.09
N ALA A 46 -2.04 2.97 3.22
CA ALA A 46 -1.46 2.54 4.49
C ALA A 46 -0.50 3.59 5.04
N CYS A 47 0.38 4.16 4.20
CA CYS A 47 1.27 5.24 4.61
C CYS A 47 0.48 6.46 5.11
N VAL A 48 -0.55 6.88 4.38
CA VAL A 48 -1.41 8.02 4.77
C VAL A 48 -2.08 7.77 6.12
N VAL A 49 -2.65 6.58 6.34
CA VAL A 49 -3.32 6.24 7.61
C VAL A 49 -2.33 6.25 8.78
N VAL A 50 -1.11 5.75 8.57
CA VAL A 50 -0.05 5.77 9.59
C VAL A 50 0.37 7.20 9.90
N GLU A 51 0.56 8.04 8.88
CA GLU A 51 0.89 9.46 9.05
C GLU A 51 -0.19 10.20 9.82
N MET A 52 -1.46 10.04 9.44
CA MET A 52 -2.60 10.63 10.14
C MET A 52 -2.66 10.22 11.62
N TYR A 53 -2.41 8.94 11.91
CA TYR A 53 -2.38 8.45 13.29
C TYR A 53 -1.23 9.09 14.09
N LEU A 54 -0.04 9.17 13.49
CA LEU A 54 1.13 9.79 14.13
C LEU A 54 0.94 11.28 14.37
N GLU A 55 0.29 12.00 13.45
CA GLU A 55 -0.07 13.41 13.64
C GLU A 55 -1.06 13.59 14.80
N HIS A 56 -2.12 12.77 14.84
CA HIS A 56 -3.10 12.82 15.92
C HIS A 56 -2.48 12.49 17.29
N ALA A 57 -1.61 11.48 17.36
CA ALA A 57 -0.95 11.08 18.60
C ALA A 57 0.08 12.11 19.11
N ARG A 58 0.52 13.05 18.27
CA ARG A 58 1.45 14.13 18.64
C ARG A 58 0.78 15.36 19.23
N ILE A 59 -0.54 15.46 19.18
CA ILE A 59 -1.30 16.56 19.79
C ILE A 59 -1.68 16.10 21.21
N PRO A 60 -1.04 16.60 22.28
CA PRO A 60 -1.49 16.32 23.64
C PRO A 60 -2.85 17.00 23.87
N GLU A 61 -3.79 16.28 24.50
CA GLU A 61 -5.09 16.82 24.97
C GLU A 61 -4.92 18.04 25.90
#